data_AF-A0A6A6LQ57-F1
#
_entry.id   AF-A0A6A6LQ57-F1
#
_cell.length_a   1.000
_cell.length_b   1.000
_cell.length_c   1.000
_cell.angle_alpha   90.00
_cell.angle_beta   90.00
_cell.angle_gamma   90.00
#
_symmetry.space_group_name_H-M   'P 1'
#
loop_
_entity.id
_entity.type
_entity.pdbx_description
1 polymer ?
#
loop_
_entity_poly.entity_id
_entity_poly.type
_entity_poly.pdbx_seq_one_letter_code
_entity_poly.pdbx_strand_id
1 'polypeptide(L)'
;MPERKRKAPTLVDLCVNVAISHVRYLGDVGETDLLLLDRILPHCTLDQLMHVEKSTVGRDLSPVTDKLWKRFYELQFGEANANLAIERMSRCKASFRWRDLYEAKLKVIAKQEDEAVARLRQSYKKEDTSMFFFYFAYLCFIAYCYDL
;
A
#
# COMPACT_ATOMS: atom_id res chain seq x y z
N MET A 1 -8.48 11.61 44.43
CA MET A 1 -7.96 11.79 43.05
C MET A 1 -8.07 13.26 42.70
N PRO A 2 -7.00 13.96 42.29
CA PRO A 2 -7.12 15.37 41.98
C PRO A 2 -7.88 15.53 40.65
N GLU A 3 -8.96 16.32 40.67
CA GLU A 3 -9.68 16.70 39.47
C GLU A 3 -8.74 17.48 38.54
N ARG A 4 -8.46 16.92 37.35
CA ARG A 4 -7.84 17.67 36.27
C ARG A 4 -8.83 18.76 35.85
N LYS A 5 -8.61 20.00 36.28
CA LYS A 5 -9.26 21.18 35.71
C LYS A 5 -9.05 21.14 34.20
N ARG A 6 -10.08 20.73 33.44
CA ARG A 6 -10.05 20.73 31.99
C ARG A 6 -9.98 22.19 31.55
N LYS A 7 -8.80 22.63 31.12
CA LYS A 7 -8.66 23.94 30.46
C LYS A 7 -9.59 23.93 29.26
N ALA A 8 -10.37 25.00 29.08
CA ALA A 8 -11.21 25.14 27.90
C ALA A 8 -10.29 25.05 26.65
N PRO A 9 -10.66 24.22 25.66
CA PRO A 9 -9.87 24.09 24.44
C PRO A 9 -9.83 25.44 23.71
N THR A 10 -8.71 25.72 23.06
CA THR A 10 -8.62 26.90 22.20
C THR A 10 -9.45 26.68 20.93
N LEU A 11 -9.74 27.75 20.19
CA LEU A 11 -10.41 27.64 18.89
C LEU A 11 -9.61 26.75 17.92
N VAL A 12 -8.28 26.86 17.94
CA VAL A 12 -7.38 26.02 17.14
C VAL A 12 -7.55 24.55 17.50
N ASP A 13 -7.62 24.22 18.79
CA ASP A 13 -7.79 22.84 19.24
C ASP A 13 -9.15 22.27 18.82
N LEU A 14 -10.21 23.07 18.88
CA LEU A 14 -11.52 22.69 18.38
C LEU A 14 -11.48 22.39 16.88
N CYS A 15 -10.87 23.26 16.07
CA CYS A 15 -10.73 23.06 14.63
C CYS A 15 -9.92 21.81 14.29
N VAL A 16 -8.80 21.57 14.99
CA VAL A 16 -7.99 20.36 14.81
C VAL A 16 -8.79 19.10 15.15
N ASN A 17 -9.55 19.11 16.24
CA ASN A 17 -10.39 17.96 16.62
C ASN A 17 -11.51 17.69 15.60
N VAL A 18 -12.13 18.75 15.06
CA VAL A 18 -13.13 18.62 13.99
C VAL A 18 -12.49 18.07 12.72
N ALA A 19 -11.31 18.56 12.34
CA ALA A 19 -10.57 18.05 11.20
C ALA A 19 -10.22 16.56 11.38
N ILE A 20 -9.74 16.16 12.56
CA ILE A 20 -9.42 14.76 12.89
C ILE A 20 -10.66 13.84 12.79
N SER A 21 -11.82 14.31 13.24
CA SER A 21 -13.06 13.52 13.15
C SER A 21 -13.61 13.40 11.72
N HIS A 22 -13.20 14.30 10.83
CA HIS A 22 -13.68 14.40 9.45
C HIS A 22 -12.55 14.22 8.40
N VAL A 23 -11.45 13.55 8.76
CA VAL A 23 -10.28 13.34 7.88
C VAL A 23 -10.65 12.74 6.53
N ARG A 24 -11.71 11.93 6.46
CA ARG A 24 -12.20 11.33 5.20
C ARG A 24 -12.61 12.37 4.13
N TYR A 25 -12.89 13.60 4.54
CA TYR A 25 -13.28 14.70 3.66
C TYR A 25 -12.14 15.69 3.43
N LEU A 26 -10.94 15.40 3.94
CA LEU A 26 -9.76 16.20 3.71
C LEU A 26 -9.30 16.03 2.25
N GLY A 27 -9.28 17.13 1.50
CA GLY A 27 -8.86 17.18 0.11
C GLY A 27 -7.53 17.92 -0.05
N ASP A 28 -7.54 18.98 -0.86
CA ASP A 28 -6.40 19.88 -1.00
C ASP A 28 -6.11 20.63 0.33
N VAL A 29 -4.87 20.53 0.81
CA VAL A 29 -4.40 21.23 2.01
C VAL A 29 -3.24 22.18 1.73
N GLY A 30 -3.06 22.57 0.46
CA GLY A 30 -1.97 23.43 0.00
C GLY A 30 -1.88 24.77 0.74
N GLU A 31 -3.00 25.35 1.15
CA GLU A 31 -3.03 26.64 1.86
C GLU A 31 -2.95 26.51 3.39
N THR A 32 -2.95 25.28 3.94
CA THR A 32 -2.98 25.05 5.38
C THR A 32 -1.58 25.11 6.00
N ASP A 33 -1.46 25.65 7.21
CA ASP A 33 -0.17 25.72 7.91
C ASP A 33 0.39 24.32 8.24
N LEU A 34 1.70 24.13 8.07
CA LEU A 34 2.39 22.85 8.29
C LEU A 34 2.25 22.39 9.75
N LEU A 35 2.23 23.31 10.71
CA LEU A 35 2.07 22.98 12.13
C LEU A 35 0.68 22.39 12.43
N LEU A 36 -0.36 22.81 11.71
CA LEU A 36 -1.70 22.24 11.83
C LEU A 36 -1.77 20.88 11.14
N LEU A 37 -1.17 20.76 9.96
CA LEU A 37 -1.06 19.48 9.26
C LEU A 37 -0.27 18.45 10.07
N ASP A 38 0.76 18.86 10.80
CA ASP A 38 1.53 17.97 11.68
C ASP A 38 0.70 17.38 12.82
N ARG A 39 -0.41 18.03 13.19
CA ARG A 39 -1.35 17.55 14.20
C ARG A 39 -2.48 16.71 13.60
N ILE A 40 -2.91 16.99 12.37
CA ILE A 40 -4.07 16.35 11.74
C ILE A 40 -3.66 15.10 10.96
N LEU A 41 -2.65 15.21 10.10
CA LEU A 41 -2.24 14.15 9.17
C LEU A 41 -1.79 12.84 9.84
N PRO A 42 -1.21 12.82 11.06
CA PRO A 42 -0.90 11.56 11.74
C PRO A 42 -2.11 10.68 12.06
N HIS A 43 -3.32 11.23 12.03
CA HIS A 43 -4.57 10.49 12.23
C HIS A 43 -5.18 9.97 10.94
N CYS A 44 -4.59 10.29 9.78
CA CYS A 44 -5.01 9.75 8.50
C CYS A 44 -4.69 8.25 8.39
N THR A 45 -5.57 7.53 7.70
CA THR A 45 -5.24 6.24 7.13
C THR A 45 -4.35 6.43 5.89
N LEU A 46 -3.72 5.35 5.43
CA LEU A 46 -2.89 5.37 4.23
C LEU A 46 -3.63 5.93 3.00
N ASP A 47 -4.83 5.44 2.74
CA ASP A 47 -5.62 5.85 1.57
C ASP A 47 -6.00 7.33 1.62
N GLN A 48 -6.33 7.82 2.82
CA GLN A 48 -6.61 9.23 3.05
C GLN A 48 -5.37 10.10 2.83
N LEU A 49 -4.20 9.69 3.36
CA LEU A 49 -2.96 10.43 3.15
C LEU A 49 -2.57 10.47 1.66
N MET A 50 -2.73 9.34 0.97
CA MET A 50 -2.52 9.24 -0.47
C MET A 50 -3.48 10.13 -1.26
N HIS A 51 -4.76 10.23 -0.85
CA HIS A 51 -5.74 11.10 -1.48
C HIS A 51 -5.39 12.58 -1.29
N VAL A 52 -5.01 12.98 -0.07
CA VAL A 52 -4.62 14.37 0.26
C VAL A 52 -3.40 14.79 -0.56
N GLU A 53 -2.38 13.95 -0.64
CA GLU A 53 -1.19 14.26 -1.45
C GLU A 53 -1.44 14.27 -2.95
N LYS A 54 -2.41 13.49 -3.46
CA LYS A 54 -2.80 13.55 -4.88
C LYS A 54 -3.66 14.78 -5.19
N SER A 55 -4.45 15.23 -4.21
CA SER A 55 -5.38 16.35 -4.37
C SER A 55 -4.70 17.70 -4.14
N THR A 56 -3.63 17.73 -3.36
CA THR A 56 -2.86 18.95 -3.10
C THR A 56 -1.95 19.29 -4.28
N VAL A 57 -2.11 20.48 -4.86
CA VAL A 57 -1.34 20.93 -6.03
C VAL A 57 -0.49 22.13 -5.65
N GLY A 58 0.77 22.15 -6.10
CA GLY A 58 1.64 23.34 -5.99
C GLY A 58 2.38 23.52 -4.67
N ARG A 59 2.16 22.66 -3.65
CA ARG A 59 2.90 22.68 -2.39
C ARG A 59 3.50 21.32 -2.06
N ASP A 60 4.77 21.33 -1.63
CA ASP A 60 5.42 20.14 -1.12
C ASP A 60 5.02 19.85 0.34
N LEU A 61 4.36 18.71 0.56
CA LEU A 61 3.95 18.22 1.88
C LEU A 61 4.99 17.29 2.53
N SER A 62 6.07 16.95 1.80
CA SER A 62 7.13 16.05 2.26
C SER A 62 7.65 16.34 3.69
N PRO A 63 7.82 17.61 4.14
CA PRO A 63 8.29 17.88 5.51
C PRO A 63 7.44 17.27 6.62
N VAL A 64 6.13 17.10 6.37
CA VAL A 64 5.17 16.55 7.34
C VAL A 64 4.83 15.11 7.01
N THR A 65 4.73 14.76 5.72
CA THR A 65 4.21 13.46 5.29
C THR A 65 5.26 12.38 5.16
N ASP A 66 6.53 12.71 4.92
CA ASP A 66 7.57 11.71 4.65
C ASP A 66 7.79 10.76 5.85
N LYS A 67 7.72 11.29 7.08
CA LYS A 67 7.73 10.49 8.31
C LYS A 67 6.51 9.58 8.45
N LEU A 68 5.36 10.00 7.95
CA LEU A 68 4.13 9.20 7.96
C LEU A 68 4.23 8.07 6.94
N TRP A 69 4.75 8.36 5.74
CA TRP A 69 5.00 7.36 4.70
C TRP A 69 5.99 6.30 5.15
N LYS A 70 7.08 6.68 5.85
CA LYS A 70 8.00 5.71 6.46
C LYS A 70 7.26 4.76 7.41
N ARG A 71 6.41 5.30 8.29
CA ARG A 71 5.62 4.50 9.23
C ARG A 71 4.66 3.55 8.51
N PHE A 72 3.99 3.99 7.44
CA PHE A 72 3.12 3.11 6.66
C PHE A 72 3.90 2.02 5.93
N TYR A 73 5.08 2.34 5.41
CA TYR A 73 5.96 1.37 4.78
C TYR A 73 6.39 0.28 5.78
N GLU A 74 6.78 0.67 7.00
CA GLU A 74 7.11 -0.27 8.08
C GLU A 74 5.90 -1.10 8.51
N LEU A 75 4.72 -0.49 8.64
CA LEU A 75 3.50 -1.18 9.04
C LEU A 75 3.09 -2.26 8.02
N GLN A 76 3.22 -1.96 6.73
CA GLN A 76 2.75 -2.86 5.68
C GLN A 76 3.78 -3.89 5.23
N PHE A 77 5.06 -3.51 5.19
CA PHE A 77 6.12 -4.37 4.67
C PHE A 77 7.07 -4.87 5.75
N GLY A 78 6.95 -4.39 6.99
CA GLY A 78 7.83 -4.72 8.09
C GLY A 78 9.10 -3.86 8.16
N GLU A 79 9.64 -3.74 9.37
CA GLU A 79 10.80 -2.93 9.69
C GLU A 79 12.07 -3.38 8.95
N ALA A 80 12.28 -4.70 8.82
CA ALA A 80 13.43 -5.25 8.10
C ALA A 80 13.51 -4.74 6.65
N ASN A 81 12.35 -4.60 6.00
CA ASN A 81 12.26 -4.08 4.64
C ASN A 81 12.51 -2.57 4.57
N ALA A 82 12.13 -1.82 5.61
CA ALA A 82 12.43 -0.39 5.69
C ALA A 82 13.94 -0.16 5.89
N ASN A 83 14.56 -0.95 6.75
CA ASN A 83 16.01 -0.92 6.99
C ASN A 83 16.81 -1.25 5.73
N LEU A 84 16.38 -2.26 4.95
CA LEU A 84 16.98 -2.55 3.65
C LEU A 84 16.84 -1.39 2.66
N ALA A 85 15.71 -0.67 2.66
CA ALA A 85 15.53 0.51 1.81
C ALA A 85 16.49 1.65 2.21
N ILE A 86 16.65 1.90 3.51
CA ILE A 86 17.61 2.89 4.06
C ILE A 86 19.04 2.50 3.70
N GLU A 87 19.41 1.23 3.85
CA GLU A 87 20.74 0.74 3.50
C GLU A 87 21.04 0.92 2.01
N ARG A 88 20.07 0.61 1.13
CA ARG A 88 20.20 0.81 -0.32
C ARG A 88 20.36 2.30 -0.67
N MET A 89 19.56 3.17 -0.05
CA MET A 89 19.69 4.62 -0.22
C MET A 89 21.08 5.12 0.15
N SER A 90 21.59 4.66 1.31
CA SER A 90 22.94 4.98 1.77
C SER A 90 24.02 4.52 0.79
N ARG A 91 23.93 3.26 0.31
CA ARG A 91 24.88 2.72 -0.68
C ARG A 91 24.87 3.47 -2.00
N CYS A 92 23.69 3.87 -2.47
CA CYS A 92 23.52 4.60 -3.73
C CYS A 92 23.75 6.11 -3.59
N LYS A 93 24.02 6.62 -2.38
CA LYS A 93 24.13 8.06 -2.07
C LYS A 93 22.94 8.88 -2.59
N ALA A 94 21.74 8.30 -2.52
CA ALA A 94 20.52 8.91 -3.01
C ALA A 94 19.47 8.96 -1.89
N SER A 95 18.80 10.09 -1.75
CA SER A 95 17.61 10.22 -0.90
C SER A 95 16.36 10.15 -1.77
N PHE A 96 15.51 9.16 -1.52
CA PHE A 96 14.19 9.06 -2.12
C PHE A 96 13.13 9.37 -1.09
N ARG A 97 11.98 9.89 -1.52
CA ARG A 97 10.82 10.07 -0.65
C ARG A 97 10.22 8.71 -0.31
N TRP A 98 9.75 8.54 0.91
CA TRP A 98 9.17 7.27 1.35
C TRP A 98 7.92 6.90 0.58
N ARG A 99 7.16 7.89 0.10
CA ARG A 99 6.03 7.67 -0.82
C ARG A 99 6.46 6.99 -2.11
N ASP A 100 7.52 7.48 -2.75
CA ASP A 100 7.98 6.95 -4.03
C ASP A 100 8.44 5.49 -3.88
N LEU A 101 9.13 5.18 -2.78
CA LEU A 101 9.54 3.82 -2.42
C LEU A 101 8.35 2.90 -2.14
N TYR A 102 7.33 3.43 -1.46
CA TYR A 102 6.10 2.73 -1.18
C TYR A 102 5.36 2.36 -2.48
N GLU A 103 5.14 3.32 -3.37
CA GLU A 103 4.49 3.08 -4.67
C GLU A 103 5.31 2.12 -5.55
N ALA A 104 6.64 2.26 -5.58
CA ALA A 104 7.51 1.35 -6.32
C ALA A 104 7.41 -0.10 -5.80
N LYS A 105 7.36 -0.26 -4.47
CA LYS A 105 7.24 -1.59 -3.87
C LYS A 105 5.90 -2.25 -4.15
N LEU A 106 4.80 -1.49 -4.13
CA LEU A 106 3.49 -2.02 -4.53
C LEU A 106 3.50 -2.57 -5.97
N LYS A 107 4.13 -1.85 -6.91
CA LYS A 107 4.27 -2.32 -8.29
C LYS A 107 5.08 -3.62 -8.40
N VAL A 108 6.13 -3.77 -7.58
CA VAL A 108 6.92 -5.00 -7.54
C VAL A 108 6.09 -6.17 -7.02
N ILE A 109 5.32 -5.97 -5.95
CA ILE A 109 4.45 -7.00 -5.37
C ILE A 109 3.37 -7.43 -6.38
N ALA A 110 2.67 -6.47 -6.98
CA ALA A 110 1.64 -6.75 -7.99
C ALA A 110 2.20 -7.59 -9.15
N LYS A 111 3.40 -7.25 -9.63
CA LYS A 111 4.06 -8.03 -10.68
C LYS A 111 4.40 -9.46 -10.23
N GLN A 112 4.88 -9.64 -9.00
CA GLN A 112 5.19 -10.97 -8.46
C GLN A 112 3.93 -11.83 -8.31
N GLU A 113 2.81 -11.21 -7.90
CA GLU A 113 1.51 -11.87 -7.82
C GLU A 113 1.02 -12.30 -9.21
N ASP A 114 1.07 -11.40 -10.20
CA ASP A 114 0.69 -11.70 -11.58
C ASP A 114 1.52 -12.87 -12.16
N GLU A 115 2.84 -12.86 -11.93
CA GLU A 115 3.72 -13.94 -12.35
C GLU A 115 3.40 -15.27 -11.63
N ALA A 116 3.07 -15.23 -10.34
CA ALA A 116 2.67 -16.42 -9.59
C ALA A 116 1.35 -17.01 -10.12
N VAL A 117 0.36 -16.15 -10.38
CA VAL A 117 -0.92 -16.54 -10.99
C VAL A 117 -0.70 -17.11 -12.39
N ALA A 118 0.18 -16.52 -13.20
CA ALA A 118 0.52 -17.03 -14.52
C ALA A 118 1.16 -18.42 -14.45
N ARG A 119 2.08 -18.66 -13.50
CA ARG A 119 2.67 -19.98 -13.26
C ARG A 119 1.62 -21.01 -12.87
N LEU A 120 0.71 -20.67 -11.96
CA LEU A 120 -0.39 -21.57 -11.55
C LEU A 120 -1.29 -21.93 -12.74
N ARG A 121 -1.70 -20.95 -13.55
CA ARG A 121 -2.50 -21.18 -14.77
C ARG A 121 -1.81 -22.10 -15.76
N GLN A 122 -0.48 -22.00 -15.90
CA GLN A 122 0.29 -22.91 -16.76
C GLN A 122 0.30 -24.34 -16.25
N SER A 123 0.38 -24.56 -14.94
CA SER A 123 0.30 -25.90 -14.34
C SER A 123 -1.06 -26.56 -14.60
N TYR A 124 -2.18 -25.85 -14.38
CA TYR A 124 -3.52 -26.38 -14.66
C TYR A 124 -3.71 -26.77 -16.13
N LYS A 125 -3.26 -25.92 -17.07
CA LYS A 125 -3.34 -26.26 -18.50
C LYS A 125 -2.58 -27.54 -18.85
N LYS A 126 -1.43 -27.78 -18.23
CA LYS A 126 -0.64 -29.00 -18.46
C LYS A 126 -1.37 -30.24 -17.93
N GLU A 127 -1.96 -30.14 -16.74
CA GLU A 127 -2.72 -31.21 -16.12
C GLU A 127 -3.99 -31.56 -16.92
N ASP A 128 -4.75 -30.55 -17.36
CA ASP A 128 -5.92 -30.74 -18.22
C ASP A 128 -5.53 -31.43 -19.53
N THR A 129 -4.46 -30.95 -20.18
CA THR A 129 -3.96 -31.54 -21.43
C THR A 129 -3.55 -33.00 -21.21
N SER A 130 -2.84 -33.30 -20.12
CA SER A 130 -2.44 -34.65 -19.74
C SER A 130 -3.65 -35.55 -19.51
N MET A 131 -4.68 -35.06 -18.79
CA MET A 131 -5.93 -35.79 -18.55
C MET A 131 -6.67 -36.09 -19.86
N PHE A 132 -6.74 -35.13 -20.79
CA PHE A 132 -7.28 -35.35 -22.13
C PHE A 132 -6.50 -36.43 -22.89
N PHE A 133 -5.17 -36.42 -22.85
CA PHE A 133 -4.35 -37.46 -23.47
C PHE A 133 -4.62 -38.84 -22.88
N PHE A 134 -4.69 -38.97 -21.55
CA PHE A 134 -5.00 -40.24 -20.90
C PHE A 134 -6.41 -40.73 -21.26
N TYR A 135 -7.40 -39.84 -21.26
CA TYR A 135 -8.78 -40.19 -21.59
C TYR A 135 -8.91 -40.61 -23.06
N PHE A 136 -8.23 -39.91 -23.97
CA PHE A 136 -8.20 -40.26 -25.39
C PHE A 136 -7.48 -41.59 -25.64
N ALA A 137 -6.32 -41.82 -25.00
CA ALA A 137 -5.61 -43.09 -25.10
C ALA A 137 -6.44 -44.26 -24.54
N TYR A 138 -7.15 -44.05 -23.43
CA TYR A 138 -8.06 -45.03 -22.84
C TYR A 138 -9.25 -45.36 -23.76
N LEU A 139 -9.88 -44.34 -24.36
CA LEU A 139 -10.94 -44.53 -25.35
C LEU A 139 -10.46 -45.28 -26.60
N CYS A 140 -9.28 -44.94 -27.14
CA CYS A 140 -8.66 -45.68 -28.24
C CYS A 140 -8.39 -47.14 -27.89
N PHE A 141 -7.91 -47.41 -26.67
CA PHE A 141 -7.67 -48.78 -26.20
C PHE A 141 -8.97 -49.58 -26.10
N ILE A 142 -10.05 -48.98 -25.56
CA ILE A 142 -11.37 -49.61 -25.54
C ILE A 142 -11.86 -49.89 -26.97
N ALA A 143 -11.78 -48.91 -27.88
CA ALA A 143 -12.22 -49.10 -29.27
C ALA A 143 -11.46 -50.24 -29.96
N TYR A 144 -10.15 -50.35 -29.71
CA TYR A 144 -9.31 -51.43 -30.26
C TYR A 144 -9.64 -52.81 -29.66
N CYS A 145 -9.95 -52.89 -28.37
CA CYS A 145 -10.24 -54.17 -27.72
C CYS A 145 -11.66 -54.71 -27.99
N TYR A 146 -12.60 -53.86 -28.42
CA TYR A 146 -13.99 -54.23 -28.65
C TYR A 146 -14.38 -54.26 -30.15
N ASP A 147 -13.43 -54.12 -31.07
CA ASP A 147 -13.62 -54.13 -32.54
C ASP A 147 -14.87 -53.35 -33.00
N LEU A 148 -14.93 -52.07 -32.61
CA LEU A 148 -15.95 -51.11 -33.05
C LEU A 148 -15.49 -50.32 -34.27
#